data_AF-A0A450Y9H3-F1
#
_entry.id   AF-A0A450Y9H3-F1
#
_cell.length_a   1.000
_cell.length_b   1.000
_cell.length_c   1.000
_cell.angle_alpha   90.00
_cell.angle_beta   90.00
_cell.angle_gamma   90.00
#
_symmetry.space_group_name_H-M   'P 1'
#
loop_
_entity.id
_entity.type
_entity.pdbx_description
1 polymer ?
#
loop_
_entity_poly.entity_id
_entity_poly.type
_entity_poly.pdbx_seq_one_letter_code
_entity_poly.pdbx_strand_id
1 'polypeptide(L)' 'MKADVERMEMELLQGAEKTIRAFHPKMGLCVSHYPSHSYEVAESVRNLAPEYRFSLRLHAPLFGEFVLHCY' A
#
# COMPACT_ATOMS: atom_id res chain seq x y z
N MET A 1 5.42 7.02 -4.96
CA MET A 1 5.74 5.73 -5.59
C MET A 1 4.43 5.09 -6.04
N LYS A 2 4.33 4.67 -7.30
CA LYS A 2 3.22 3.82 -7.78
C LYS A 2 3.83 2.45 -8.03
N ALA A 3 3.38 1.44 -7.30
CA ALA A 3 3.87 0.07 -7.46
C ALA A 3 2.71 -0.82 -7.87
N ASP A 4 2.93 -1.57 -8.94
CA ASP A 4 2.01 -2.55 -9.49
C ASP A 4 2.81 -3.86 -9.60
N VAL A 5 3.00 -4.49 -8.44
CA VAL A 5 3.78 -5.72 -8.31
C VAL A 5 2.95 -6.69 -7.50
N GLU A 6 2.01 -7.32 -8.21
CA GLU A 6 1.06 -8.28 -7.65
C GLU A 6 1.76 -9.26 -6.69
N ARG A 7 1.37 -9.23 -5.41
CA ARG A 7 1.87 -10.09 -4.33
C ARG A 7 3.31 -9.84 -3.85
N MET A 8 3.90 -8.69 -4.14
CA MET A 8 5.21 -8.30 -3.61
C MET A 8 5.16 -7.02 -2.78
N GLU A 9 3.96 -6.60 -2.36
CA GLU A 9 3.77 -5.37 -1.58
C GLU A 9 4.59 -5.41 -0.30
N MET A 10 4.63 -6.56 0.38
CA MET A 10 5.36 -6.73 1.63
C MET A 10 6.88 -6.66 1.43
N GLU A 11 7.39 -7.35 0.42
CA GLU A 11 8.81 -7.32 0.03
C GLU A 11 9.24 -5.92 -0.42
N LEU A 12 8.37 -5.22 -1.14
CA LEU A 12 8.59 -3.85 -1.56
C LEU A 12 8.62 -2.90 -0.36
N LEU A 13 7.68 -3.04 0.59
CA LEU A 13 7.67 -2.25 1.83
C LEU A 13 8.93 -2.49 2.66
N GLN A 14 9.38 -3.74 2.78
CA GLN A 14 10.63 -4.10 3.45
C GLN A 14 11.86 -3.51 2.74
N GLY A 15 11.96 -3.70 1.42
CA GLY A 15 13.08 -3.18 0.63
C GLY A 15 13.13 -1.64 0.58
N ALA A 16 11.98 -0.98 0.67
CA ALA A 16 11.86 0.47 0.65
C ALA A 16 11.80 1.11 2.05
N GLU A 17 11.92 0.34 3.14
CA GLU A 17 11.73 0.83 4.52
C GLU A 17 12.50 2.13 4.81
N LYS A 18 13.80 2.18 4.49
CA LYS A 18 14.63 3.37 4.74
C LYS A 18 14.12 4.59 3.98
N THR A 19 13.69 4.40 2.74
CA THR A 19 13.13 5.48 1.90
C THR A 19 11.78 5.95 2.44
N ILE A 20 10.91 5.01 2.84
CA ILE A 20 9.59 5.32 3.38
C ILE A 20 9.72 6.15 4.66
N ARG A 21 10.58 5.72 5.60
CA ARG A 21 10.83 6.43 6.86
C ARG A 21 11.53 7.78 6.68
N ALA A 22 12.44 7.90 5.72
CA ALA A 22 13.18 9.14 5.51
C ALA A 22 12.36 10.21 4.78
N PHE A 23 11.56 9.81 3.79
CA PHE A 23 10.97 10.75 2.83
C PHE A 23 9.45 10.81 2.83
N HIS A 24 8.76 9.91 3.54
CA HIS A 24 7.30 9.86 3.62
C HIS A 24 6.61 10.00 2.23
N PRO A 25 7.04 9.25 1.20
CA PRO A 25 6.49 9.42 -0.14
C PRO A 25 5.01 9.02 -0.20
N LYS A 26 4.20 9.74 -0.98
CA LYS A 26 2.86 9.26 -1.30
C LYS A 26 2.94 7.92 -2.04
N MET A 27 2.16 6.92 -1.61
CA MET A 27 2.14 5.58 -2.18
C MET A 27 0.74 5.20 -2.67
N GLY A 28 0.68 4.46 -3.77
CA GLY A 28 -0.51 3.72 -4.21
C GLY A 28 -0.14 2.25 -4.33
N LEU A 29 -0.83 1.40 -3.56
CA LEU A 29 -0.59 -0.04 -3.46
C LEU A 29 -1.85 -0.80 -3.90
N CYS A 30 -1.72 -1.75 -4.82
CA CYS A 30 -2.82 -2.64 -5.21
C CYS A 30 -3.17 -3.56 -4.03
N VAL A 31 -4.45 -3.68 -3.66
CA VAL A 31 -4.90 -4.50 -2.51
C VAL A 31 -6.08 -5.40 -2.86
N SER A 32 -6.14 -5.84 -4.11
CA SER A 32 -7.32 -6.47 -4.73
C SER A 32 -7.40 -7.99 -4.52
N HIS A 33 -6.39 -8.61 -3.92
CA HIS A 33 -6.25 -10.07 -3.91
C HIS A 33 -7.21 -10.80 -2.96
N TYR A 34 -7.39 -10.28 -1.74
CA TYR A 34 -8.27 -10.86 -0.73
C TYR A 34 -8.69 -9.78 0.29
N PRO A 35 -9.87 -9.91 0.96
CA PRO A 35 -10.39 -8.85 1.82
C PRO A 35 -9.44 -8.43 2.95
N SER A 36 -8.70 -9.37 3.56
CA SER A 36 -7.73 -9.05 4.62
C SER A 36 -6.44 -8.39 4.13
N HIS A 37 -6.11 -8.50 2.83
CA HIS A 37 -4.86 -7.98 2.28
C HIS A 37 -4.72 -6.48 2.48
N SER A 38 -5.83 -5.75 2.26
CA SER A 38 -5.89 -4.31 2.46
C SER A 38 -5.54 -3.90 3.89
N TYR A 39 -5.92 -4.71 4.88
CA TYR A 39 -5.61 -4.48 6.29
C TYR A 39 -4.14 -4.77 6.59
N GLU A 40 -3.60 -5.91 6.12
CA GLU A 40 -2.21 -6.31 6.33
C GLU A 40 -1.22 -5.29 5.74
N VAL A 41 -1.51 -4.79 4.53
CA VAL A 41 -0.70 -3.74 3.88
C VAL A 41 -0.80 -2.43 4.66
N ALA A 42 -2.00 -2.02 5.10
CA ALA A 42 -2.17 -0.81 5.87
C ALA A 42 -1.45 -0.86 7.24
N GLU A 43 -1.51 -1.99 7.93
CA GLU A 43 -0.81 -2.23 9.19
C GLU A 43 0.70 -2.18 9.01
N SER A 44 1.22 -2.79 7.93
CA SER A 44 2.64 -2.77 7.60
C SER A 44 3.16 -1.37 7.33
N VAL A 45 2.43 -0.57 6.55
CA VAL A 45 2.77 0.85 6.32
C VAL A 45 2.71 1.65 7.63
N ARG A 46 1.70 1.42 8.47
CA ARG A 46 1.57 2.10 9.76
C ARG A 46 2.71 1.77 10.73
N ASN A 47 3.20 0.53 10.72
CA ASN A 47 4.37 0.12 11.52
C ASN A 47 5.68 0.75 11.02
N LEU A 48 5.78 1.01 9.71
CA LEU A 48 6.91 1.73 9.12
C LEU A 48 6.85 3.23 9.41
N ALA A 49 5.66 3.82 9.34
CA ALA A 49 5.45 5.26 9.35
C ALA A 49 4.02 5.57 9.85
N PRO A 50 3.82 5.76 11.18
CA PRO A 50 2.50 5.89 11.79
C PRO A 50 1.74 7.15 11.38
N GLU A 51 2.43 8.17 10.85
CA GLU A 51 1.89 9.42 10.36
C GLU A 51 1.10 9.32 9.05
N TYR A 52 1.23 8.20 8.31
CA TYR A 52 0.48 8.03 7.07
C TYR A 52 -1.03 8.02 7.29
N ARG A 53 -1.74 8.70 6.38
CA ARG A 53 -3.18 8.60 6.21
C ARG A 53 -3.50 7.65 5.07
N PHE A 54 -4.64 6.98 5.18
CA PHE A 54 -5.04 5.92 4.26
C PHE A 54 -6.36 6.28 3.56
N SER A 55 -6.46 5.97 2.27
CA SER A 55 -7.71 6.04 1.51
C SER A 55 -7.78 4.86 0.54
N LEU A 56 -8.85 4.07 0.63
CA LEU A 56 -9.12 2.97 -0.29
C LEU A 56 -9.98 3.45 -1.45
N ARG A 57 -9.56 3.17 -2.68
CA ARG A 57 -10.30 3.54 -3.90
C ARG A 57 -10.45 2.34 -4.83
N LEU A 58 -11.65 2.16 -5.36
CA LEU A 58 -11.92 1.24 -6.47
C LEU A 58 -11.51 1.92 -7.78
N HIS A 59 -10.54 1.34 -8.50
CA HIS A 59 -10.01 1.88 -9.76
C HIS A 59 -10.66 1.22 -10.98
N ALA A 60 -10.96 -0.08 -10.91
CA ALA A 60 -11.66 -0.81 -11.96
C ALA A 60 -12.79 -1.68 -11.36
N PRO A 61 -14.04 -1.18 -11.31
CA PRO A 61 -15.16 -1.88 -10.66
C PRO A 61 -15.47 -3.26 -11.23
N LEU A 62 -15.25 -3.45 -12.53
CA LEU A 62 -15.50 -4.72 -13.22
C LEU A 62 -14.44 -5.79 -12.91
N PHE A 63 -13.26 -5.38 -12.45
CA PHE A 63 -12.13 -6.26 -12.15
C PHE A 63 -11.77 -6.31 -10.67
N GLY A 64 -12.51 -5.56 -9.83
CA GLY A 64 -12.28 -5.53 -8.38
C GLY A 64 -10.96 -4.88 -7.99
N GLU A 65 -10.42 -3.98 -8.82
CA GLU A 65 -9.12 -3.35 -8.55
C GLU A 65 -9.24 -2.28 -7.45
N PHE A 66 -8.79 -2.61 -6.25
CA PHE A 66 -8.68 -1.68 -5.14
C PHE A 66 -7.25 -1.18 -4.99
N VAL A 67 -7.09 0.13 -4.86
CA VAL A 67 -5.81 0.77 -4.56
C VAL A 67 -5.89 1.44 -3.19
N LEU A 68 -4.96 1.10 -2.31
CA LEU A 68 -4.73 1.77 -1.04
C LEU A 68 -3.76 2.94 -1.25
N HIS A 69 -4.27 4.15 -1.09
CA HIS A 69 -3.46 5.37 -1.11
C HIS A 69 -2.94 5.67 0.29
N CYS A 70 -1.63 5.85 0.42
CA CYS A 70 -0.94 6.27 1.64
C CYS A 70 -0.34 7.66 1.41
N TYR A 71 -0.65 8.65 2.25
CA TYR A 71 -0.19 10.05 2.09
C TYR A 71 -0.07 10.82 3.40
#